data_AF-A0A522YES8-F1
#
_entry.id   AF-A0A522YES8-F1
#
_cell.length_a   1.000
_cell.length_b   1.000
_cell.length_c   1.000
_cell.angle_alpha   90.00
_cell.angle_beta   90.00
_cell.angle_gamma   90.00
#
_symmetry.space_group_name_H-M   'P 1'
#
loop_
_entity.id
_entity.type
_entity.pdbx_description
1 polymer ?
#
loop_
_entity_poly.entity_id
_entity_poly.type
_entity_poly.pdbx_seq_one_letter_code
_entity_poly.pdbx_strand_id
1 'polypeptide(L)'
;MAYRVRRIDPFWMAHPAVIAAAVVGLVLALLGYSKGNPGLSIVGGVLLGIGVLVATKPAVTGVLGTLGFFGGIVNFVVLPNAQLGGASLPWKLVSTLFFALLYTVLMEALVLVVAALYNLFAGSMGAGAVELEIEDSGADTPEG
;
A
#
# COMPACT_ATOMS: atom_id res chain seq x y z
N MET A 1 21.53 12.88 24.53
CA MET A 1 21.04 11.52 24.21
C MET A 1 21.09 11.36 22.69
N ALA A 2 21.92 10.48 22.16
CA ALA A 2 22.03 10.24 20.72
C ALA A 2 20.76 9.53 20.22
N TYR A 3 19.96 10.21 19.40
CA TYR A 3 18.77 9.62 18.79
C TYR A 3 19.22 8.74 17.61
N ARG A 4 19.38 7.44 17.87
CA ARG A 4 19.79 6.48 16.86
C ARG A 4 18.59 6.20 15.94
N VAL A 5 18.58 6.80 14.74
CA VAL A 5 17.56 6.50 13.72
C VAL A 5 17.68 5.02 13.36
N ARG A 6 16.73 4.21 13.83
CA ARG A 6 16.68 2.77 13.58
C ARG A 6 16.53 2.56 12.07
N ARG A 7 17.45 1.81 11.45
CA ARG A 7 17.29 1.35 10.06
C ARG A 7 15.90 0.73 9.93
N ILE A 8 15.09 1.28 9.03
CA ILE A 8 13.81 0.68 8.66
C ILE A 8 14.18 -0.47 7.73
N ASP A 9 14.14 -1.70 8.25
CA ASP A 9 14.38 -2.87 7.43
C ASP A 9 13.35 -2.94 6.29
N PRO A 10 13.76 -3.37 5.09
CA PRO A 10 12.85 -3.45 3.95
C PRO A 10 11.67 -4.36 4.30
N PHE A 11 10.45 -3.86 4.09
CA PHE A 11 9.20 -4.50 4.53
C PHE A 11 9.06 -5.99 4.10
N TRP A 12 9.54 -6.33 2.91
CA TRP A 12 9.55 -7.68 2.33
C TRP A 12 10.45 -8.67 3.08
N MET A 13 11.46 -8.20 3.82
CA MET A 13 12.29 -9.06 4.67
C MET A 13 11.64 -9.32 6.04
N ALA A 14 10.84 -8.36 6.54
CA ALA A 14 10.17 -8.47 7.83
C ALA A 14 8.90 -9.35 7.77
N HIS A 15 8.17 -9.34 6.64
CA HIS A 15 6.87 -10.03 6.53
C HIS A 15 6.68 -10.81 5.21
N PRO A 16 7.58 -11.74 4.83
CA PRO A 16 7.50 -12.48 3.57
C PRO A 16 6.24 -13.35 3.45
N ALA A 17 5.75 -13.89 4.56
CA ALA A 17 4.54 -14.72 4.59
C ALA A 17 3.27 -13.94 4.21
N VAL A 18 3.24 -12.65 4.52
CA VAL A 18 2.07 -11.78 4.25
C VAL A 18 1.97 -11.45 2.76
N ILE A 19 3.12 -11.21 2.12
CA ILE A 19 3.22 -11.01 0.66
C ILE A 19 2.82 -12.29 -0.07
N ALA A 20 3.31 -13.45 0.36
CA ALA A 20 2.94 -14.73 -0.23
C ALA A 20 1.43 -15.00 -0.13
N ALA A 21 0.82 -14.72 1.02
CA ALA A 21 -0.63 -14.87 1.21
C ALA A 21 -1.44 -13.94 0.29
N ALA A 22 -1.01 -12.68 0.11
CA ALA A 22 -1.67 -11.75 -0.79
C ALA A 22 -1.59 -12.19 -2.26
N VAL A 23 -0.44 -12.69 -2.71
CA VAL A 23 -0.25 -13.23 -4.07
C VAL A 23 -1.12 -14.48 -4.29
N VAL A 24 -1.18 -15.38 -3.32
CA VAL A 24 -2.05 -16.57 -3.39
C VAL A 24 -3.53 -16.16 -3.46
N GLY A 25 -3.94 -15.17 -2.67
CA GLY A 25 -5.29 -14.60 -2.73
C GLY A 25 -5.64 -14.03 -4.11
N LEU A 26 -4.72 -13.29 -4.73
CA LEU A 26 -4.89 -12.76 -6.10
C LEU A 26 -5.10 -13.88 -7.11
N VAL A 27 -4.25 -14.91 -7.08
CA VAL A 27 -4.30 -16.02 -8.03
C VAL A 27 -5.61 -16.80 -7.89
N LEU A 28 -6.05 -17.05 -6.66
CA LEU A 28 -7.34 -17.69 -6.40
C LEU A 28 -8.51 -16.83 -6.88
N ALA A 29 -8.43 -15.51 -6.70
CA ALA A 29 -9.48 -14.58 -7.14
C ALA A 29 -9.66 -14.62 -8.67
N LEU A 30 -8.53 -14.57 -9.39
CA LEU A 30 -8.47 -14.63 -10.85
C LEU A 30 -8.91 -15.98 -11.41
N LEU A 31 -8.50 -17.09 -10.78
CA LEU A 31 -8.92 -18.44 -11.17
C LEU A 31 -10.41 -18.68 -10.92
N GLY A 32 -10.96 -18.14 -9.84
CA GLY A 32 -12.40 -18.15 -9.59
C GLY A 32 -13.17 -17.44 -10.70
N TYR A 33 -12.65 -16.30 -11.15
CA TYR A 33 -13.28 -15.49 -12.17
C TYR A 33 -13.22 -16.17 -13.53
N SER A 34 -12.06 -16.72 -13.91
CA SER A 34 -11.88 -17.43 -15.18
C SER A 34 -12.74 -18.69 -15.29
N LYS A 35 -13.06 -19.33 -14.16
CA LYS A 35 -13.92 -20.52 -14.11
C LYS A 35 -15.40 -20.20 -13.90
N GLY A 36 -15.79 -18.93 -13.82
CA GLY A 36 -17.17 -18.52 -13.55
C GLY A 36 -17.67 -18.96 -12.17
N ASN A 37 -16.77 -19.23 -11.21
CA ASN A 37 -17.12 -19.64 -9.86
C ASN A 37 -16.97 -18.43 -8.90
N PRO A 38 -18.08 -17.73 -8.57
CA PRO A 38 -18.02 -16.52 -7.77
C PRO A 38 -17.54 -16.78 -6.33
N GLY A 39 -17.75 -17.99 -5.79
CA GLY A 39 -17.31 -18.35 -4.44
C GLY A 39 -15.79 -18.32 -4.30
N LEU A 40 -15.07 -18.89 -5.27
CA LEU A 40 -13.60 -18.86 -5.30
C LEU A 40 -13.06 -17.44 -5.46
N SER A 41 -13.72 -16.61 -6.28
CA SER A 41 -13.33 -15.21 -6.46
C SER A 41 -13.47 -14.38 -5.18
N ILE A 42 -14.58 -14.57 -4.45
CA ILE A 42 -14.82 -13.87 -3.18
C ILE A 42 -13.77 -14.29 -2.15
N VAL A 43 -13.53 -15.60 -1.99
CA VAL A 43 -12.55 -16.10 -1.02
C VAL A 43 -11.13 -15.60 -1.34
N GLY A 44 -10.74 -15.63 -2.62
CA GLY A 44 -9.45 -15.09 -3.05
C GLY A 44 -9.31 -13.59 -2.79
N GLY A 45 -10.36 -12.81 -3.09
CA GLY A 45 -10.40 -11.37 -2.86
C GLY A 45 -10.30 -11.00 -1.36
N VAL A 46 -10.98 -11.76 -0.50
CA VAL A 46 -10.91 -11.57 0.96
C VAL A 46 -9.51 -11.90 1.49
N LEU A 47 -8.90 -13.00 1.06
CA LEU A 47 -7.53 -13.37 1.45
C LEU A 47 -6.52 -12.31 1.01
N LEU A 48 -6.67 -11.79 -0.20
CA LEU A 48 -5.85 -10.68 -0.70
C LEU A 48 -6.02 -9.43 0.17
N GLY A 49 -7.26 -9.03 0.45
CA GLY A 49 -7.55 -7.84 1.28
C GLY A 49 -6.97 -7.95 2.68
N ILE A 50 -7.07 -9.11 3.32
CA ILE A 50 -6.50 -9.34 4.67
C ILE A 50 -4.97 -9.31 4.62
N GLY A 51 -4.35 -9.98 3.64
CA GLY A 51 -2.90 -9.97 3.48
C GLY A 51 -2.36 -8.55 3.31
N VAL A 52 -3.05 -7.74 2.52
CA VAL A 52 -2.70 -6.33 2.30
C VAL A 52 -2.85 -5.52 3.59
N LEU A 53 -3.99 -5.62 4.29
CA LEU A 53 -4.22 -4.90 5.54
C LEU A 53 -3.24 -5.25 6.66
N VAL A 54 -2.80 -6.51 6.74
CA VAL A 54 -1.78 -6.94 7.70
C VAL A 54 -0.39 -6.45 7.30
N ALA A 55 -0.14 -6.32 6.00
CA ALA A 55 1.15 -5.88 5.49
C ALA A 55 1.39 -4.39 5.75
N THR A 56 0.36 -3.55 5.70
CA THR A 56 0.58 -2.11 5.58
C THR A 56 0.25 -1.33 6.84
N LYS A 57 0.96 -0.20 7.01
CA LYS A 57 0.78 0.67 8.18
C LYS A 57 -0.66 1.21 8.15
N PRO A 58 -1.49 0.96 9.17
CA PRO A 58 -2.94 1.12 9.10
C PRO A 58 -3.41 2.51 8.63
N ALA A 59 -2.64 3.55 8.95
CA ALA A 59 -2.96 4.93 8.58
C ALA A 59 -2.86 5.19 7.08
N VAL A 60 -1.81 4.72 6.40
CA VAL A 60 -1.60 4.97 4.97
C VAL A 60 -2.57 4.15 4.13
N THR A 61 -2.78 2.90 4.52
CA THR A 61 -3.70 1.96 3.89
C THR A 61 -5.14 2.42 4.01
N GLY A 62 -5.54 2.93 5.18
CA GLY A 62 -6.87 3.48 5.38
C GLY A 62 -7.14 4.69 4.48
N VAL A 63 -6.14 5.57 4.32
CA VAL A 63 -6.25 6.75 3.43
C VAL A 63 -6.34 6.31 1.96
N LEU A 64 -5.48 5.40 1.51
CA LEU A 64 -5.52 4.91 0.13
C LEU A 64 -6.80 4.12 -0.17
N GLY A 65 -7.27 3.34 0.80
CA GLY A 65 -8.53 2.60 0.71
C GLY A 65 -9.76 3.49 0.64
N THR A 66 -9.81 4.54 1.45
CA THR A 66 -10.91 5.52 1.38
C THR A 66 -10.89 6.30 0.05
N LEU A 67 -9.71 6.70 -0.44
CA LEU A 67 -9.57 7.32 -1.76
C LEU A 67 -10.00 6.38 -2.90
N GLY A 68 -9.58 5.12 -2.86
CA GLY A 68 -10.00 4.11 -3.83
C GLY A 68 -11.50 3.86 -3.79
N PHE A 69 -12.10 3.82 -2.60
CA PHE A 69 -13.54 3.65 -2.42
C PHE A 69 -14.34 4.82 -3.00
N PHE A 70 -13.96 6.06 -2.66
CA PHE A 70 -14.59 7.25 -3.25
C PHE A 70 -14.40 7.29 -4.78
N GLY A 71 -13.20 6.98 -5.27
CA GLY A 71 -12.93 6.88 -6.71
C GLY A 71 -13.84 5.85 -7.40
N GLY A 72 -14.07 4.70 -6.77
CA GLY A 72 -14.98 3.68 -7.28
C GLY A 72 -16.44 4.14 -7.28
N ILE A 73 -16.92 4.79 -6.21
CA ILE A 73 -18.27 5.35 -6.17
C ILE A 73 -18.47 6.33 -7.33
N VAL A 74 -17.52 7.22 -7.55
CA VAL A 74 -17.62 8.20 -8.64
C VAL A 74 -17.66 7.50 -10.00
N ASN A 75 -16.79 6.52 -10.26
CA ASN A 75 -16.68 5.86 -11.57
C ASN A 75 -17.78 4.84 -11.90
N PHE A 76 -18.41 4.24 -10.89
CA PHE A 76 -19.39 3.16 -11.10
C PHE A 76 -20.81 3.52 -10.70
N VAL A 77 -21.00 4.51 -9.82
CA VAL A 77 -22.31 4.92 -9.31
C VAL A 77 -22.71 6.31 -9.78
N VAL A 78 -21.85 7.32 -9.60
CA VAL A 78 -22.18 8.73 -9.90
C VAL A 78 -22.07 9.03 -11.40
N LEU A 79 -20.95 8.65 -12.00
CA LEU A 79 -20.64 8.79 -13.42
C LEU A 79 -20.31 7.41 -13.98
N PRO A 80 -21.33 6.54 -14.13
CA PRO A 80 -21.08 5.16 -14.51
C PRO A 80 -20.42 5.09 -15.88
N ASN A 81 -19.26 4.44 -15.92
CA ASN A 81 -18.57 4.12 -17.16
C ASN A 81 -19.52 3.39 -18.14
N ALA A 82 -19.38 3.65 -19.44
CA ALA A 82 -20.25 3.09 -20.50
C ALA A 82 -20.38 1.56 -20.44
N GLN A 83 -19.35 0.88 -19.93
CA GLN A 83 -19.30 -0.58 -19.75
C GLN A 83 -20.22 -1.09 -18.63
N LEU A 84 -20.54 -0.27 -17.63
CA LEU A 84 -21.36 -0.62 -16.46
C LEU A 84 -22.63 0.23 -16.36
N GLY A 85 -22.92 1.07 -17.36
CA GLY A 85 -24.08 1.97 -17.38
C GLY A 85 -25.40 1.25 -17.13
N GLY A 86 -25.60 0.10 -17.78
CA GLY A 86 -26.81 -0.73 -17.64
C GLY A 86 -26.79 -1.73 -16.47
N ALA A 87 -25.71 -1.82 -15.70
CA ALA A 87 -25.63 -2.75 -14.57
C ALA A 87 -26.49 -2.27 -13.39
N SER A 88 -27.08 -3.22 -12.68
CA SER A 88 -27.86 -2.95 -11.47
C SER A 88 -26.98 -2.39 -10.35
N LEU A 89 -27.58 -1.60 -9.45
CA LEU A 89 -26.87 -0.94 -8.34
C LEU A 89 -25.99 -1.89 -7.50
N PRO A 90 -26.42 -3.14 -7.16
CA PRO A 90 -25.57 -4.07 -6.43
C PRO A 90 -24.25 -4.39 -7.16
N TRP A 91 -24.30 -4.58 -8.48
CA TRP A 91 -23.09 -4.85 -9.27
C TRP A 91 -22.16 -3.65 -9.37
N LYS A 92 -22.72 -2.44 -9.37
CA LYS A 92 -21.94 -1.18 -9.30
C LYS A 92 -21.21 -1.04 -7.95
N LEU A 93 -21.84 -1.45 -6.85
CA LEU A 93 -21.22 -1.45 -5.52
C LEU A 93 -20.13 -2.53 -5.40
N VAL A 94 -20.34 -3.73 -5.93
CA VAL A 94 -19.31 -4.77 -5.97
C VAL A 94 -18.10 -4.29 -6.79
N SER A 95 -18.34 -3.67 -7.94
CA SER A 95 -17.27 -3.10 -8.78
C SER A 95 -16.51 -1.99 -8.07
N THR A 96 -17.22 -1.15 -7.31
CA THR A 96 -16.64 -0.10 -6.45
C THR A 96 -15.70 -0.70 -5.41
N LEU A 97 -16.11 -1.77 -4.72
CA LEU A 97 -15.28 -2.44 -3.70
C LEU A 97 -14.04 -3.09 -4.33
N PHE A 98 -14.19 -3.75 -5.48
CA PHE A 98 -13.07 -4.35 -6.21
C PHE A 98 -12.08 -3.29 -6.69
N PHE A 99 -12.58 -2.17 -7.20
CA PHE A 99 -11.74 -1.04 -7.59
C PHE A 99 -11.02 -0.44 -6.40
N ALA A 100 -11.70 -0.24 -5.27
CA ALA A 100 -11.08 0.27 -4.05
C ALA A 100 -9.94 -0.63 -3.57
N LEU A 101 -10.18 -1.96 -3.53
CA LEU A 101 -9.15 -2.95 -3.19
C LEU A 101 -7.96 -2.87 -4.15
N LEU A 102 -8.20 -2.94 -5.46
CA LEU A 102 -7.13 -2.90 -6.47
C LEU A 102 -6.35 -1.59 -6.43
N TYR A 103 -7.04 -0.46 -6.30
CA TYR A 103 -6.43 0.85 -6.16
C TYR A 103 -5.50 0.90 -4.95
N THR A 104 -5.99 0.43 -3.80
CA THR A 104 -5.19 0.39 -2.56
C THR A 104 -3.92 -0.42 -2.75
N VAL A 105 -4.06 -1.63 -3.28
CA VAL A 105 -2.92 -2.54 -3.51
C VAL A 105 -1.92 -1.96 -4.50
N LEU A 106 -2.40 -1.40 -5.61
CA LEU A 106 -1.53 -0.80 -6.62
C LEU A 106 -0.79 0.42 -6.07
N MET A 107 -1.48 1.29 -5.32
CA MET A 107 -0.87 2.45 -4.72
C MET A 107 0.13 2.07 -3.63
N GLU A 108 -0.13 1.03 -2.85
CA GLU A 108 0.83 0.50 -1.89
C GLU A 108 2.07 -0.10 -2.58
N ALA A 109 1.87 -0.87 -3.66
CA ALA A 109 2.97 -1.37 -4.47
C ALA A 109 3.81 -0.23 -5.05
N LEU A 110 3.17 0.84 -5.53
CA LEU A 110 3.86 2.03 -6.02
C LEU A 110 4.68 2.71 -4.91
N VAL A 111 4.11 2.93 -3.73
CA VAL A 111 4.81 3.52 -2.58
C VAL A 111 6.02 2.68 -2.19
N LEU A 112 5.87 1.36 -2.19
CA LEU A 112 6.93 0.41 -1.91
C LEU A 112 8.07 0.48 -2.95
N VAL A 113 7.74 0.57 -4.25
CA VAL A 113 8.72 0.77 -5.31
C VAL A 113 9.45 2.11 -5.15
N VAL A 114 8.73 3.20 -4.87
CA VAL A 114 9.34 4.52 -4.64
C VAL A 114 10.26 4.51 -3.42
N ALA A 115 9.86 3.86 -2.33
CA ALA A 115 10.71 3.70 -1.15
C ALA A 115 11.97 2.86 -1.45
N ALA A 116 11.84 1.80 -2.26
CA ALA A 116 12.98 1.00 -2.70
C ALA A 116 13.95 1.82 -3.55
N LEU A 117 13.44 2.61 -4.50
CA LEU A 117 14.24 3.51 -5.33
C LEU A 117 14.94 4.57 -4.47
N TYR A 118 14.22 5.21 -3.53
CA TYR A 118 14.79 6.17 -2.60
C TYR A 118 15.97 5.56 -1.82
N ASN A 119 15.80 4.35 -1.27
CA ASN A 119 16.86 3.67 -0.54
C ASN A 119 18.06 3.30 -1.42
N LEU A 120 17.80 2.85 -2.66
CA LEU A 120 18.84 2.54 -3.63
C LEU A 120 19.65 3.80 -3.98
N PHE A 121 18.97 4.90 -4.28
CA PHE A 121 19.62 6.16 -4.62
C PHE A 121 20.34 6.77 -3.41
N ALA A 122 19.74 6.78 -2.22
CA ALA A 122 20.38 7.24 -0.98
C ALA A 122 21.62 6.42 -0.63
N GLY A 123 21.61 5.10 -0.89
CA GLY A 123 22.78 4.24 -0.74
C GLY A 123 23.86 4.50 -1.80
N SER A 124 23.47 4.76 -3.06
CA SER A 124 24.41 5.01 -4.16
C SER A 124 25.02 6.41 -4.17
N MET A 125 24.34 7.42 -3.62
CA MET A 125 24.80 8.81 -3.55
C MET A 125 25.65 9.11 -2.30
N GLY A 126 25.99 8.10 -1.49
CA GLY A 126 26.81 8.31 -0.28
C GLY A 126 26.13 9.11 0.83
N ALA A 127 24.86 9.51 0.66
CA ALA A 127 24.07 10.22 1.69
C ALA A 127 23.60 9.30 2.85
N GLY A 128 24.09 8.06 2.90
CA GLY A 128 23.86 7.12 4.01
C GLY A 128 24.57 7.49 5.32
N ALA A 129 25.39 8.54 5.32
CA ALA A 129 26.06 9.10 6.50
C ALA A 129 26.16 10.62 6.40
N VAL A 130 25.04 11.33 6.22
CA VAL A 130 25.01 12.72 6.69
C VAL A 130 24.77 12.65 8.18
N GLU A 131 25.86 12.36 8.90
CA GLU A 131 26.04 12.70 10.30
C GLU A 131 25.84 14.22 10.36
N LEU A 132 24.63 14.67 10.68
CA LEU A 132 24.44 16.04 11.14
C LEU A 132 25.10 16.11 12.52
N GLU A 133 26.42 16.15 12.55
CA GLU A 133 27.16 16.87 13.56
C GLU A 133 26.72 18.33 13.40
N ILE A 134 25.62 18.69 14.05
CA ILE A 134 25.49 20.07 14.52
C ILE A 134 26.57 20.17 15.59
N GLU A 135 27.77 20.47 15.14
CA GLU A 135 28.84 21.03 15.94
C GLU A 135 28.25 22.32 16.51
N ASP A 136 27.80 22.24 17.77
CA ASP A 136 27.53 23.41 18.59
C ASP A 136 28.89 24.08 18.81
N SER A 137 29.30 24.83 17.80
CA SER A 137 30.50 25.63 17.79
C SER A 137 30.38 26.62 18.93
N GLY A 138 31.22 26.39 19.94
CA GLY A 138 31.57 27.23 21.07
C GLY A 138 30.79 28.54 21.23
N ALA A 139 30.03 28.63 22.32
CA ALA A 139 29.72 29.89 22.95
C ALA A 139 30.05 29.76 24.44
N ASP A 140 31.32 30.08 24.74
CA ASP A 140 31.84 30.71 25.96
C ASP A 140 31.14 30.38 27.29
N THR A 141 31.84 29.59 28.10
CA THR A 141 31.99 29.93 29.53
C THR A 141 32.49 31.37 29.67
N PRO A 142 31.87 32.17 30.54
CA PRO A 142 32.67 32.93 31.48
C PRO A 142 32.35 32.50 32.91
N GLU A 143 33.43 32.27 33.63
CA GLU A 143 33.49 32.19 35.08
C GLU A 143 32.85 33.44 35.73
N GLY A 144 32.22 33.22 36.88
CA GLY A 144 31.66 34.26 37.75
C GLY A 144 30.94 33.64 38.94
#